data_AF-A0A1S2HIH4-F1
#
_entry.id   AF-A0A1S2HIH4-F1
#
_cell.length_a   1.000
_cell.length_b   1.000
_cell.length_c   1.000
_cell.angle_alpha   90.00
_cell.angle_beta   90.00
_cell.angle_gamma   90.00
#
_symmetry.space_group_name_H-M   'P 1'
#
loop_
_entity.id
_entity.type
_entity.pdbx_description
1 polymer ?
#
loop_
_entity_poly.entity_id
_entity_poly.type
_entity_poly.pdbx_seq_one_letter_code
_entity_poly.pdbx_strand_id
1 'polypeptide(L)' 'MARTDPARPHRLALVGAVVALLVGVGLLVSPWDGLVAVVAWVLIVGAVALAAVTLLFARAPRS' A
#
# COMPACT_ATOMS: atom_id res chain seq x y z
N MET A 1 -26.97 -15.88 3.06
CA MET A 1 -25.56 -16.31 2.88
C MET A 1 -24.77 -15.16 2.29
N ALA A 2 -24.01 -14.44 3.11
CA ALA A 2 -23.12 -13.39 2.63
C ALA A 2 -22.02 -14.07 1.80
N ARG A 3 -22.03 -13.87 0.48
CA ARG A 3 -20.96 -14.31 -0.41
C ARG A 3 -19.75 -13.43 -0.11
N THR A 4 -18.90 -13.87 0.82
CA THR A 4 -17.59 -13.27 1.07
C THR A 4 -16.74 -13.53 -0.17
N ASP A 5 -16.75 -12.57 -1.09
CA ASP A 5 -15.93 -12.61 -2.30
C ASP A 5 -14.44 -12.63 -1.87
N PRO A 6 -13.70 -13.73 -2.09
CA PRO A 6 -12.31 -13.85 -1.63
C PRO A 6 -11.38 -12.82 -2.30
N ALA A 7 -11.81 -12.15 -3.38
CA ALA A 7 -11.08 -11.07 -4.02
C ALA A 7 -11.19 -9.71 -3.31
N ARG A 8 -12.18 -9.52 -2.42
CA ARG A 8 -12.47 -8.25 -1.73
C ARG A 8 -11.35 -7.76 -0.79
N PRO A 9 -10.75 -8.59 0.08
CA PRO A 9 -9.68 -8.13 0.98
C PRO A 9 -8.42 -7.71 0.23
N HIS A 10 -8.10 -8.35 -0.88
CA HIS A 10 -6.96 -7.98 -1.74
C HIS A 10 -7.10 -6.60 -2.36
N ARG A 11 -8.30 -6.28 -2.86
CA ARG A 11 -8.58 -4.97 -3.42
C ARG A 11 -8.45 -3.87 -2.36
N LEU A 12 -8.90 -4.12 -1.13
CA LEU A 12 -8.76 -3.18 -0.02
C LEU A 12 -7.28 -2.95 0.34
N ALA A 13 -6.46 -4.00 0.38
CA ALA A 13 -5.03 -3.88 0.63
C ALA A 13 -4.30 -3.11 -0.48
N LEU A 14 -4.64 -3.33 -1.75
CA LEU A 14 -4.11 -2.56 -2.88
C LEU A 14 -4.52 -1.09 -2.83
N VAL A 15 -5.79 -0.79 -2.51
CA VAL A 15 -6.25 0.59 -2.35
C VAL A 15 -5.49 1.28 -1.21
N GLY A 16 -5.31 0.60 -0.08
CA GLY A 16 -4.50 1.11 1.04
C GLY A 16 -3.05 1.41 0.63
N ALA A 17 -2.43 0.51 -0.13
CA ALA A 17 -1.08 0.72 -0.66
C ALA A 17 -1.00 1.92 -1.62
N VAL A 18 -1.95 2.07 -2.54
CA VAL A 18 -1.99 3.24 -3.45
C VAL A 18 -2.14 4.55 -2.67
N VAL A 19 -3.04 4.59 -1.68
CA VAL A 19 -3.23 5.78 -0.84
C VAL A 19 -1.97 6.13 -0.07
N ALA A 20 -1.33 5.16 0.58
CA ALA A 20 -0.08 5.39 1.32
C ALA A 20 1.05 5.89 0.41
N LEU A 21 1.14 5.36 -0.82
CA LEU A 21 2.10 5.81 -1.82
C LEU A 21 1.85 7.28 -2.19
N LEU A 22 0.60 7.65 -2.52
CA LEU A 22 0.25 9.02 -2.90
C LEU A 22 0.49 10.01 -1.77
N VAL A 23 0.19 9.64 -0.53
CA VAL A 23 0.49 10.47 0.65
C VAL A 23 2.00 10.67 0.80
N GLY A 24 2.80 9.60 0.69
CA GLY A 24 4.25 9.72 0.75
C GLY A 24 4.83 10.60 -0.37
N VAL A 25 4.35 10.45 -1.61
CA VAL A 25 4.76 11.32 -2.72
C VAL A 25 4.38 12.78 -2.48
N GLY A 26 3.16 13.04 -2.01
CA GLY A 26 2.71 14.39 -1.68
C GLY A 26 3.56 15.04 -0.58
N LEU A 27 3.95 14.28 0.44
CA LEU A 27 4.84 14.75 1.49
C LEU A 27 6.25 15.08 0.99
N LEU A 28 6.76 14.34 -0.02
CA LEU A 28 8.06 14.60 -0.64
C LEU A 28 8.12 15.95 -1.39
N VAL A 29 6.99 16.37 -1.96
CA VAL A 29 6.85 17.66 -2.67
C VAL A 29 6.65 18.81 -1.68
N SER A 30 6.25 18.51 -0.44
CA SER A 30 6.02 19.54 0.56
C SER A 30 7.34 20.18 0.99
N PRO A 31 7.39 21.52 1.18
CA PRO A 31 8.62 22.24 1.53
C PRO A 31 9.06 22.05 2.99
N TRP A 32 8.57 20.99 3.65
CA TRP A 32 8.75 20.76 5.08
C TRP A 32 10.09 20.07 5.35
N ASP A 33 10.57 20.23 6.57
CA ASP A 33 11.90 19.83 7.05
C ASP A 33 12.26 18.35 6.77
N GLY A 34 13.55 18.00 6.85
CA GLY A 34 14.08 16.69 6.45
C GLY A 34 13.44 15.47 7.12
N LEU A 35 12.91 15.63 8.34
CA LEU A 35 12.14 14.58 9.03
C LEU A 35 10.86 14.18 8.28
N VAL A 36 10.19 15.13 7.62
CA VAL A 36 8.97 14.87 6.82
C VAL A 36 9.32 14.06 5.58
N ALA A 37 10.48 14.30 4.97
CA ALA A 37 10.97 13.52 3.85
C ALA A 37 11.30 12.07 4.26
N VAL A 38 11.79 11.84 5.49
CA VAL A 38 12.00 10.48 6.03
C VAL A 38 10.67 9.75 6.21
N VAL A 39 9.67 10.41 6.79
CA VAL A 39 8.32 9.82 6.97
C VAL A 39 7.68 9.49 5.62
N ALA A 40 7.81 10.39 4.64
CA ALA A 40 7.36 10.17 3.27
C ALA A 40 7.97 8.91 2.65
N TRP A 41 9.29 8.74 2.80
CA TRP A 41 10.00 7.55 2.33
C TRP A 41 9.51 6.27 3.01
N VAL A 42 9.29 6.28 4.32
CA VAL A 42 8.76 5.13 5.06
C VAL A 42 7.38 4.75 4.55
N LEU A 43 6.50 5.72 4.28
CA LEU A 43 5.17 5.48 3.70
C LEU A 43 5.25 4.88 2.29
N ILE A 44 6.14 5.38 1.45
CA ILE A 44 6.36 4.86 0.09
C ILE A 44 6.85 3.40 0.16
N VAL A 45 7.88 3.11 0.96
CA VAL A 45 8.44 1.76 1.09
C VAL A 45 7.41 0.79 1.68
N GLY A 46 6.67 1.22 2.71
CA GLY A 46 5.59 0.43 3.30
C GLY A 46 4.48 0.12 2.28
N ALA A 47 4.09 1.10 1.46
CA ALA A 47 3.12 0.91 0.39
C ALA A 47 3.59 -0.11 -0.65
N VAL A 48 4.84 -0.02 -1.09
CA VAL A 48 5.42 -0.96 -2.07
C VAL A 48 5.49 -2.37 -1.49
N ALA A 49 5.94 -2.52 -0.24
CA ALA A 49 6.00 -3.81 0.44
C ALA A 49 4.60 -4.42 0.59
N LEU A 50 3.60 -3.62 1.01
CA LEU A 50 2.22 -4.07 1.15
C LEU A 50 1.62 -4.50 -0.19
N ALA A 51 1.87 -3.74 -1.26
CA ALA A 51 1.44 -4.11 -2.61
C ALA A 51 2.09 -5.41 -3.07
N ALA A 52 3.40 -5.58 -2.86
CA ALA A 52 4.12 -6.80 -3.22
C ALA A 52 3.60 -8.04 -2.47
N VAL A 53 3.40 -7.93 -1.15
CA VAL A 53 2.82 -8.99 -0.32
C VAL A 53 1.40 -9.33 -0.80
N THR A 54 0.59 -8.33 -1.08
CA THR A 54 -0.76 -8.54 -1.64
C THR A 54 -0.67 -9.25 -2.99
N LEU A 55 0.23 -8.86 -3.89
CA LEU A 55 0.38 -9.57 -5.16
C LEU A 55 0.89 -11.01 -5.01
N LEU A 56 1.74 -11.29 -4.03
CA LEU A 56 2.21 -12.64 -3.70
C LEU A 56 1.05 -13.53 -3.27
N PHE A 57 0.20 -13.06 -2.35
CA PHE A 57 -0.99 -13.81 -1.93
C PHE A 57 -2.01 -13.98 -3.05
N ALA A 58 -2.14 -13.01 -3.97
CA ALA A 58 -3.01 -13.15 -5.15
C ALA A 58 -2.50 -14.23 -6.12
N ARG A 59 -1.17 -14.39 -6.22
CA ARG A 59 -0.51 -15.35 -7.12
C ARG A 59 -0.35 -16.74 -6.52
N ALA A 60 -0.46 -16.90 -5.20
CA ALA A 60 -0.33 -18.21 -4.57
C ALA A 60 -1.44 -19.16 -5.08
N PRO A 61 -1.07 -20.30 -5.71
CA PRO A 61 -2.06 -21.29 -6.11
C PRO A 61 -2.73 -21.83 -4.84
N ARG A 62 -4.07 -21.83 -4.83
CA ARG A 62 -4.86 -22.36 -3.72
C ARG A 62 -4.65 -23.88 -3.70
N SER A 63 -3.89 -24.38 -2.73
CA SER A 63 -3.72 -25.81 -2.43
C SER A 63 -5.00 -26.38 -1.82
#